data_AF-A0A436BHN9-F1
#
_entry.id   AF-A0A436BHN9-F1
#
_cell.length_a   1.000
_cell.length_b   1.000
_cell.length_c   1.000
_cell.angle_alpha   90.00
_cell.angle_beta   90.00
_cell.angle_gamma   90.00
#
_symmetry.space_group_name_H-M   'P 1'
#
loop_
_entity.id
_entity.type
_entity.pdbx_description
1 polymer ?
#
loop_
_entity_poly.entity_id
_entity_poly.type
_entity_poly.pdbx_seq_one_letter_code
_entity_poly.pdbx_strand_id
1 'polypeptide(L)'
;GEGIETTLSLRCALPDMAMAAALSAAHLAAMLFPPNLRRLYVILDNDPAGDGARHSLLERATDAGIEAIVLSPETEDFNEDLRHFGLAALRASIADQLMRKDRICYLTRAA
;
A
#
# COMPACT_ATOMS: atom_id res chain seq x y z
N GLY A 1 4.21 2.32 -2.59
CA GLY A 1 4.58 1.25 -3.54
C GLY A 1 5.85 1.63 -4.24
N GLU A 2 6.31 0.81 -5.19
CA GLU A 2 7.46 1.14 -6.03
C GLU A 2 7.06 2.12 -7.16
N GLY A 3 5.96 1.85 -7.86
CA GLY A 3 5.45 2.69 -8.94
C GLY A 3 4.60 3.89 -8.51
N ILE A 4 4.67 4.98 -9.28
CA ILE A 4 3.77 6.15 -9.15
C ILE A 4 2.35 5.76 -9.52
N GLU A 5 2.19 5.05 -10.63
CA GLU A 5 0.88 4.64 -11.15
C GLU A 5 0.10 3.81 -10.13
N THR A 6 0.70 2.75 -9.60
CA THR A 6 0.12 1.92 -8.53
C THR A 6 -0.27 2.75 -7.30
N THR A 7 0.60 3.68 -6.91
CA THR A 7 0.35 4.56 -5.75
C THR A 7 -0.82 5.52 -6.02
N LEU A 8 -0.96 6.04 -7.25
CA LEU A 8 -2.07 6.92 -7.65
C LEU A 8 -3.39 6.15 -7.74
N SER A 9 -3.40 4.94 -8.28
CA SER A 9 -4.60 4.08 -8.34
C SER A 9 -5.17 3.83 -6.95
N LEU A 10 -4.31 3.54 -5.97
CA LEU A 10 -4.72 3.40 -4.58
C LEU A 10 -5.17 4.71 -3.93
N ARG A 11 -4.55 5.83 -4.28
CA ARG A 11 -4.97 7.15 -3.79
C ARG A 11 -6.35 7.54 -4.29
N CYS A 12 -6.77 7.06 -5.47
CA CYS A 12 -8.17 7.20 -5.91
C CYS A 12 -9.14 6.50 -4.95
N ALA A 13 -8.80 5.30 -4.46
CA ALA A 13 -9.65 4.55 -3.52
C ALA A 13 -9.61 5.10 -2.09
N LEU A 14 -8.45 5.63 -1.67
CA LEU A 14 -8.17 6.12 -0.31
C LEU A 14 -7.52 7.53 -0.35
N PRO A 15 -8.28 8.59 -0.69
CA PRO A 15 -7.71 9.92 -0.94
C PRO A 15 -7.05 10.55 0.29
N ASP A 16 -7.58 10.26 1.49
CA ASP A 16 -7.12 10.84 2.75
C ASP A 16 -5.94 10.06 3.38
N MET A 17 -5.59 8.89 2.85
CA MET A 17 -4.46 8.12 3.36
C MET A 17 -3.15 8.73 2.85
N ALA A 18 -2.17 8.90 3.75
CA ALA A 18 -0.83 9.31 3.36
C ALA A 18 -0.16 8.17 2.58
N MET A 19 0.38 8.47 1.41
CA MET A 19 0.99 7.50 0.51
C MET A 19 2.27 8.07 -0.10
N ALA A 20 3.23 7.18 -0.38
CA ALA A 20 4.48 7.51 -1.06
C ALA A 20 4.82 6.43 -2.09
N ALA A 21 5.34 6.88 -3.24
CA ALA A 21 5.96 6.04 -4.24
C ALA A 21 7.49 6.11 -4.05
N ALA A 22 8.14 4.96 -3.90
CA ALA A 22 9.59 4.89 -3.72
C ALA A 22 10.36 5.09 -5.03
N LEU A 23 9.71 4.84 -6.18
CA LEU A 23 10.27 4.97 -7.53
C LEU A 23 11.40 3.98 -7.86
N SER A 24 11.78 3.12 -6.92
CA SER A 24 12.65 1.95 -7.12
C SER A 24 12.62 1.03 -5.90
N ALA A 25 12.95 -0.24 -6.11
CA ALA A 25 13.19 -1.21 -5.04
C ALA A 25 14.26 -0.73 -4.03
N ALA A 26 15.33 -0.08 -4.50
CA ALA A 26 16.40 0.41 -3.62
C ALA A 26 15.91 1.51 -2.68
N HIS A 27 15.13 2.48 -3.18
CA HIS A 27 14.55 3.52 -2.33
C HIS A 27 13.47 2.97 -1.39
N LEU A 28 12.73 1.96 -1.83
CA LEU A 28 11.75 1.28 -0.99
C LEU A 28 12.44 0.63 0.21
N ALA A 29 13.52 -0.12 -0.03
CA ALA A 29 14.33 -0.74 1.01
C ALA A 29 15.01 0.28 1.94
N ALA A 30 15.29 1.49 1.46
CA ALA A 30 15.95 2.57 2.21
C ALA A 30 14.98 3.53 2.91
N MET A 31 13.66 3.28 2.83
CA MET A 31 12.66 4.19 3.39
C MET A 31 12.92 4.44 4.89
N LEU A 32 12.90 5.71 5.27
CA LEU A 32 13.01 6.13 6.67
C LEU A 32 11.62 6.21 7.28
N PHE A 33 11.45 5.62 8.46
CA PHE A 33 10.18 5.63 9.16
C PHE A 33 10.05 6.89 10.02
N PRO A 34 8.95 7.65 9.90
CA PRO A 34 8.64 8.70 10.85
C PRO A 34 8.52 8.14 12.27
N PRO A 35 8.95 8.88 13.31
CA PRO A 35 8.99 8.38 14.68
C PRO A 35 7.61 8.01 15.25
N ASN A 36 6.53 8.56 14.68
CA ASN A 36 5.15 8.30 15.10
C ASN A 36 4.42 7.32 14.15
N LEU A 37 5.12 6.71 13.19
CA LEU A 37 4.51 5.76 12.27
C LEU A 37 4.22 4.46 13.03
N ARG A 38 2.95 4.07 13.06
CA ARG A 38 2.51 2.85 13.75
C ARG A 38 2.21 1.70 12.80
N ARG A 39 1.86 2.04 11.55
CA ARG A 39 1.41 1.08 10.56
C ARG A 39 1.89 1.49 9.19
N LEU A 40 2.37 0.52 8.44
CA LEU A 40 2.86 0.68 7.08
C LEU A 40 2.09 -0.28 6.17
N TYR A 41 1.34 0.28 5.22
CA TYR A 41 0.74 -0.49 4.15
C TYR A 41 1.69 -0.54 2.96
N VAL A 42 2.19 -1.74 2.66
CA VAL A 42 3.12 -1.98 1.56
C VAL A 42 2.32 -2.50 0.38
N ILE A 43 2.39 -1.78 -0.72
CA ILE A 43 1.68 -2.07 -1.96
C ILE A 43 2.58 -2.98 -2.78
N LEU A 44 2.12 -4.19 -3.07
CA LEU A 44 2.87 -5.17 -3.87
C LEU A 44 2.22 -5.34 -5.23
N ASP A 45 2.98 -5.08 -6.29
CA ASP A 45 2.63 -5.56 -7.62
C ASP A 45 3.02 -7.06 -7.70
N ASN A 46 2.28 -7.84 -8.50
CA ASN A 46 2.42 -9.29 -8.58
C ASN A 46 3.59 -9.73 -9.47
N ASP A 47 4.70 -9.00 -9.40
CA ASP A 47 5.90 -9.24 -10.16
C ASP A 47 7.07 -9.63 -9.23
N PRO A 48 7.97 -10.53 -9.66
CA PRO A 48 9.09 -10.99 -8.84
C PRO A 48 10.20 -9.92 -8.68
N ALA A 49 10.12 -8.78 -9.36
CA ALA A 49 11.11 -7.72 -9.21
C ALA A 49 10.82 -6.93 -7.92
N GLY A 50 11.72 -7.06 -6.96
CA GLY A 50 11.67 -6.28 -5.72
C GLY A 50 11.40 -7.09 -4.45
N ASP A 51 11.22 -8.41 -4.52
CA ASP A 51 11.01 -9.27 -3.33
C ASP A 51 12.07 -9.08 -2.24
N GLY A 52 13.34 -8.94 -2.61
CA GLY A 52 14.41 -8.67 -1.64
C GLY A 52 14.28 -7.32 -0.94
N ALA A 53 13.96 -6.27 -1.69
CA ALA A 53 13.75 -4.93 -1.13
C ALA A 53 12.51 -4.87 -0.23
N ARG A 54 11.44 -5.56 -0.63
CA ARG A 54 10.20 -5.71 0.12
C ARG A 54 10.47 -6.43 1.44
N HIS A 55 11.20 -7.54 1.40
CA HIS A 55 11.56 -8.30 2.60
C HIS A 55 12.35 -7.44 3.59
N SER A 56 13.42 -6.77 3.15
CA SER A 56 14.22 -5.89 4.01
C SER A 56 13.40 -4.73 4.58
N LEU A 57 12.43 -4.18 3.84
CA LEU A 57 11.54 -3.15 4.36
C LEU A 57 10.64 -3.69 5.48
N LEU A 58 10.06 -4.87 5.30
CA LEU A 58 9.18 -5.51 6.29
C LEU A 58 9.95 -5.87 7.57
N GLU A 59 11.16 -6.40 7.44
CA GLU A 59 12.05 -6.68 8.58
C GLU A 59 12.35 -5.40 9.36
N ARG A 60 12.82 -4.35 8.67
CA ARG A 60 13.11 -3.05 9.30
C ARG A 60 11.89 -2.43 9.97
N ALA A 61 10.71 -2.55 9.37
CA ALA A 61 9.47 -2.06 9.95
C ALA A 61 9.13 -2.82 11.24
N THR A 62 9.28 -4.15 11.22
CA THR A 62 9.06 -5.01 12.38
C THR A 62 10.02 -4.68 13.52
N ASP A 63 11.31 -4.50 13.22
CA ASP A 63 12.34 -4.09 14.19
C ASP A 63 12.06 -2.72 14.81
N ALA A 64 11.45 -1.82 14.04
CA ALA A 64 11.00 -0.51 14.51
C ALA A 64 9.66 -0.56 15.28
N GLY A 65 9.06 -1.74 15.46
CA GLY A 65 7.76 -1.92 16.11
C GLY A 65 6.58 -1.42 15.28
N ILE A 66 6.77 -1.28 13.97
CA ILE A 66 5.76 -0.82 13.01
C ILE A 66 5.03 -2.04 12.45
N GLU A 67 3.71 -1.99 12.50
CA GLU A 67 2.88 -3.03 11.91
C GLU A 67 2.90 -2.89 10.39
N ALA A 68 3.63 -3.77 9.70
CA ALA A 68 3.71 -3.78 8.25
C ALA A 68 2.67 -4.76 7.67
N ILE A 69 1.78 -4.25 6.82
CA ILE A 69 0.70 -5.01 6.20
C ILE A 69 0.86 -4.89 4.68
N VAL A 70 0.87 -6.03 4.02
CA VAL A 70 0.93 -6.12 2.56
C VAL A 70 -0.48 -5.96 1.99
N LEU A 71 -0.61 -5.10 0.97
CA LEU A 71 -1.78 -5.00 0.11
C LEU A 71 -1.45 -5.67 -1.22
N SER A 72 -2.33 -6.56 -1.65
CA SER A 72 -2.22 -7.30 -2.91
C SER A 72 -3.34 -6.90 -3.89
N PRO A 73 -3.03 -6.72 -5.18
CA PRO A 73 -4.04 -6.57 -6.22
C PRO A 73 -4.78 -7.89 -6.44
N GLU A 74 -5.95 -7.82 -7.07
CA GLU A 74 -6.70 -9.00 -7.53
C GLU A 74 -6.13 -9.54 -8.85
N THR A 75 -5.52 -8.69 -9.67
CA THR A 75 -4.88 -9.02 -10.96
C THR A 75 -3.36 -8.84 -10.92
N GLU A 76 -2.72 -8.29 -11.96
CA GLU A 76 -1.26 -8.07 -11.98
C GLU A 76 -0.85 -6.85 -11.14
N ASP A 77 -1.63 -5.76 -11.24
CA ASP A 77 -1.39 -4.52 -10.50
C ASP A 77 -2.70 -3.78 -10.14
N PHE A 78 -2.60 -2.81 -9.21
CA PHE A 78 -3.75 -2.04 -8.74
C PHE A 78 -4.36 -1.10 -9.79
N ASN A 79 -3.59 -0.72 -10.81
CA ASN A 79 -4.10 0.10 -11.90
C ASN A 79 -4.94 -0.75 -12.87
N GLU A 80 -4.51 -1.97 -13.14
CA GLU A 80 -5.28 -2.95 -13.87
C GLU A 80 -6.61 -3.24 -13.16
N ASP A 81 -6.58 -3.47 -11.84
CA ASP A 81 -7.79 -3.63 -11.04
C ASP A 81 -8.72 -2.40 -11.12
N LEU A 82 -8.15 -1.20 -11.02
CA LEU A 82 -8.91 0.05 -11.15
C LEU A 82 -9.60 0.15 -12.52
N ARG A 83 -8.90 -0.25 -13.58
CA ARG A 83 -9.40 -0.16 -14.97
C ARG A 83 -10.44 -1.25 -15.28
N HIS A 84 -10.27 -2.45 -14.74
CA HIS A 84 -11.17 -3.58 -15.02
C HIS A 84 -12.41 -3.60 -14.14
N PHE A 85 -12.26 -3.38 -12.83
CA PHE A 85 -13.36 -3.50 -11.86
C PHE A 85 -13.94 -2.13 -11.44
N GLY A 86 -13.21 -1.06 -11.69
CA GLY A 86 -13.62 0.29 -11.32
C GLY A 86 -13.36 0.62 -9.86
N LEU A 87 -13.55 1.90 -9.52
CA LEU A 87 -13.17 2.46 -8.23
C LEU A 87 -13.90 1.83 -7.03
N ALA A 88 -15.19 1.51 -7.18
CA ALA A 88 -15.98 0.98 -6.08
C ALA A 88 -15.53 -0.43 -5.68
N ALA A 89 -15.24 -1.29 -6.67
CA ALA A 89 -14.75 -2.64 -6.44
C ALA A 89 -13.34 -2.62 -5.85
N LEU A 90 -12.43 -1.82 -6.42
CA LEU A 90 -11.10 -1.61 -5.88
C LEU A 90 -11.14 -1.16 -4.42
N ARG A 91 -12.00 -0.19 -4.09
CA ARG A 91 -12.17 0.32 -2.73
C ARG A 91 -12.68 -0.76 -1.77
N ALA A 92 -13.59 -1.63 -2.20
CA ALA A 92 -14.08 -2.75 -1.41
C ALA A 92 -12.96 -3.77 -1.14
N SER A 93 -12.22 -4.14 -2.18
CA SER A 93 -11.08 -5.07 -2.09
C SER A 93 -10.03 -4.59 -1.09
N ILE A 94 -9.64 -3.32 -1.17
CA ILE A 94 -8.69 -2.73 -0.22
C ILE A 94 -9.29 -2.68 1.19
N ALA A 95 -10.58 -2.36 1.33
CA ALA A 95 -11.25 -2.27 2.62
C ALA A 95 -11.19 -3.60 3.41
N ASP A 96 -11.18 -4.73 2.73
CA ASP A 96 -11.09 -6.05 3.34
C ASP A 96 -9.66 -6.41 3.77
N GLN A 97 -8.65 -5.79 3.13
CA GLN A 97 -7.24 -5.95 3.48
C GLN A 97 -6.77 -4.97 4.58
N LEU A 98 -7.51 -3.87 4.80
CA LEU A 98 -7.19 -2.91 5.86
C LEU A 98 -7.57 -3.41 7.26
N MET A 99 -6.81 -2.94 8.24
CA MET A 99 -7.18 -3.11 9.64
C MET A 99 -8.49 -2.38 9.92
N ARG A 100 -9.36 -2.98 10.73
CA ARG A 100 -10.69 -2.41 11.04
C ARG A 100 -10.64 -0.94 11.47
N LYS A 101 -9.63 -0.56 12.25
CA LYS A 101 -9.44 0.82 12.72
C LYS A 101 -9.16 1.78 11.56
N ASP A 102 -8.29 1.40 10.63
CA ASP A 102 -7.92 2.26 9.49
C ASP A 102 -9.02 2.30 8.45
N ARG A 103 -9.73 1.19 8.24
CA ARG A 103 -10.95 1.17 7.43
C ARG A 103 -11.93 2.25 7.89
N ILE A 104 -12.18 2.35 9.20
CA ILE A 104 -13.07 3.38 9.74
C ILE A 104 -12.50 4.79 9.52
N CYS A 105 -11.19 4.99 9.73
CA CYS A 105 -10.57 6.30 9.56
C CYS A 105 -10.59 6.81 8.11
N TYR A 106 -10.31 5.95 7.14
CA TYR A 106 -10.06 6.37 5.75
C TYR A 106 -11.21 6.10 4.79
N LEU A 107 -12.10 5.14 5.10
CA LEU A 107 -13.20 4.78 4.20
C LEU A 107 -14.56 5.33 4.66
N THR A 108 -14.76 5.58 5.95
CA THR A 108 -16.03 6.12 6.47
C THR A 108 -16.08 7.66 6.39
N ARG A 109 -14.94 8.33 6.24
CA ARG A 109 -14.87 9.80 6.08
C ARG A 109 -15.12 10.31 4.66
N ALA A 110 -15.19 9.44 3.66
CA ALA A 110 -15.37 9.84 2.26
C ALA A 110 -16.82 9.67 1.76
N ALA A 111 -17.81 9.80 2.65
CA ALA A 111 -19.23 9.82 2.31
C ALA A 111 -19.80 11.24 2.50
#